data_AF-A0A537C7W1-F1
#
_entry.id   AF-A0A537C7W1-F1
#
_cell.length_a   1.000
_cell.length_b   1.000
_cell.length_c   1.000
_cell.angle_alpha   90.00
_cell.angle_beta   90.00
_cell.angle_gamma   90.00
#
_symmetry.space_group_name_H-M   'P 1'
#
loop_
_entity.id
_entity.type
_entity.pdbx_description
1 polymer ?
#
loop_
_entity_poly.entity_id
_entity_poly.type
_entity_poly.pdbx_seq_one_letter_code
_entity_poly.pdbx_strand_id
1 'polypeptide(L)'
;MIRFARTIMEKVKTSRTDASAVLGQYLTTPKPHVVFRPRRSQRTLARAEVQLDPKTQLLYSGRRFYLNGECVTVGKKDRALLKELADRRHLTGARLARAALADLVYDWHRAGYLRLKAMT
;
A
#
# COMPACT_ATOMS: atom_id res chain seq x y z
N MET A 1 -9.59 -0.23 -29.90
CA MET A 1 -8.81 -0.68 -28.72
C MET A 1 -9.69 -1.13 -27.54
N ILE A 2 -10.68 -0.34 -27.07
CA ILE A 2 -11.59 -0.78 -25.98
C ILE A 2 -12.39 -2.05 -26.31
N ARG A 3 -12.81 -2.21 -27.57
CA ARG A 3 -13.56 -3.40 -28.02
C ARG A 3 -12.75 -4.69 -27.86
N PHE A 4 -11.44 -4.65 -28.08
CA PHE A 4 -10.52 -5.78 -27.89
C PHE A 4 -10.32 -6.10 -26.40
N ALA A 5 -10.08 -5.08 -25.57
CA ALA A 5 -9.98 -5.24 -24.11
C ALA A 5 -11.25 -5.84 -23.51
N ARG A 6 -12.44 -5.44 -23.99
CA ARG A 6 -13.72 -6.01 -23.58
C ARG A 6 -13.85 -7.49 -23.98
N THR A 7 -13.49 -7.86 -25.20
CA THR A 7 -13.52 -9.27 -25.64
C THR A 7 -12.54 -10.15 -24.86
N ILE A 8 -11.37 -9.61 -24.49
CA ILE A 8 -10.44 -10.29 -23.59
C ILE A 8 -11.10 -10.46 -22.20
N MET A 9 -11.69 -9.40 -21.63
CA MET A 9 -12.39 -9.47 -20.34
C MET A 9 -13.60 -10.41 -20.33
N GLU A 10 -14.35 -10.52 -21.43
CA GLU A 10 -15.48 -11.45 -21.57
C GLU A 10 -15.02 -12.92 -21.68
N LYS A 11 -13.83 -13.16 -22.24
CA LYS A 11 -13.23 -14.49 -22.39
C LYS A 11 -12.50 -14.97 -21.15
N VAL A 12 -11.97 -14.05 -20.34
CA VAL A 12 -11.44 -14.39 -19.02
C VAL A 12 -12.64 -14.57 -18.09
N LYS A 13 -12.99 -15.82 -17.73
CA LYS A 13 -13.88 -16.10 -16.59
C LYS A 13 -13.17 -15.65 -15.30
N THR A 14 -13.16 -14.35 -15.05
CA THR A 14 -12.48 -13.74 -13.92
C THR A 14 -13.24 -14.14 -12.66
N SER A 15 -12.62 -14.92 -11.77
CA SER A 15 -13.16 -15.11 -10.44
C SER A 15 -13.27 -13.73 -9.77
N ARG A 16 -14.26 -13.49 -8.89
CA ARG A 16 -14.39 -12.18 -8.19
C ARG A 16 -13.07 -11.72 -7.53
N THR A 17 -12.24 -12.68 -7.13
CA THR A 17 -10.90 -12.49 -6.56
C THR A 17 -9.91 -11.88 -7.55
N ASP A 18 -9.96 -12.28 -8.82
CA ASP A 18 -9.07 -11.79 -9.88
C ASP A 18 -9.49 -10.38 -10.32
N ALA A 19 -10.80 -10.11 -10.38
CA ALA A 19 -11.34 -8.78 -10.68
C ALA A 19 -10.90 -7.76 -9.62
N SER A 20 -10.97 -8.13 -8.34
CA SER A 20 -10.55 -7.28 -7.23
C SER A 20 -9.06 -6.98 -7.26
N ALA A 21 -8.24 -7.94 -7.72
CA ALA A 21 -6.80 -7.77 -7.84
C ALA A 21 -6.43 -6.77 -8.94
N VAL A 22 -7.06 -6.90 -10.11
CA VAL A 22 -6.84 -6.00 -11.24
C VAL A 22 -7.31 -4.59 -10.90
N LEU A 23 -8.51 -4.45 -10.34
CA LEU A 23 -9.05 -3.15 -9.95
C LEU A 23 -8.21 -2.49 -8.85
N GLY A 24 -7.79 -3.25 -7.83
CA GLY A 24 -6.97 -2.70 -6.74
C GLY A 24 -5.64 -2.14 -7.24
N GLN A 25 -4.93 -2.87 -8.09
CA GLN A 25 -3.69 -2.40 -8.71
C GLN A 25 -3.95 -1.19 -9.60
N TYR A 26 -4.94 -1.27 -10.49
CA TYR A 26 -5.27 -0.17 -11.41
C TYR A 26 -5.63 1.12 -10.67
N LEU A 27 -6.52 1.05 -9.67
CA LEU A 27 -6.98 2.21 -8.90
C LEU A 27 -5.88 2.86 -8.06
N THR A 28 -4.86 2.09 -7.66
CA THR A 28 -3.74 2.62 -6.88
C THR A 28 -2.55 3.01 -7.73
N THR A 29 -2.48 2.60 -9.00
CA THR A 29 -1.35 2.92 -9.88
C THR A 29 -1.18 4.44 -10.00
N PRO A 30 0.01 4.99 -9.66
CA PRO A 30 0.26 6.41 -9.79
C PRO A 30 0.11 6.85 -11.25
N LYS A 31 -0.45 8.05 -11.46
CA LYS A 31 -0.46 8.66 -12.79
C LYS A 31 0.99 8.87 -13.27
N PRO A 32 1.27 8.88 -14.58
CA PRO A 32 2.64 8.99 -15.09
C PRO A 32 3.45 10.21 -14.59
N HIS A 33 2.78 11.33 -14.27
CA HIS A 33 3.42 12.53 -13.73
C HIS A 33 3.63 12.51 -12.21
N VAL A 34 3.14 11.49 -11.50
CA VAL A 34 3.28 11.34 -10.05
C VAL A 34 4.60 10.65 -9.75
N VAL A 35 5.60 11.43 -9.35
CA VAL A 35 6.93 10.91 -9.01
C VAL A 35 7.14 10.92 -7.51
N PHE A 36 7.54 9.78 -6.93
CA PHE A 36 7.98 9.68 -5.54
C PHE A 36 9.47 9.97 -5.43
N ARG A 37 9.88 10.62 -4.33
CA ARG A 37 11.30 10.86 -4.05
C ARG A 37 11.76 9.84 -3.01
N PRO A 38 12.75 8.97 -3.34
CA PRO A 38 13.28 8.01 -2.39
C PRO A 38 13.75 8.70 -1.11
N ARG A 39 13.54 8.05 0.04
CA ARG A 39 13.93 8.61 1.34
C ARG A 39 15.05 7.80 1.98
N ARG A 40 16.00 8.52 2.57
CA ARG A 40 17.07 7.98 3.42
C ARG A 40 16.89 8.60 4.79
N SER A 41 16.41 7.81 5.74
CA SER A 41 16.26 8.21 7.15
C SER A 41 16.84 7.10 8.00
N GLN A 42 17.65 7.47 8.99
CA GLN A 42 18.18 6.53 9.99
C GLN A 42 17.22 6.36 11.18
N ARG A 43 16.02 6.96 11.12
CA ARG A 43 15.05 6.88 12.20
C ARG A 43 14.53 5.45 12.35
N THR A 44 14.61 4.93 13.57
CA THR A 44 14.01 3.65 13.94
C THR A 44 12.48 3.75 13.88
N LEU A 45 11.84 2.81 13.18
CA LEU A 45 10.39 2.71 13.07
C LEU A 45 9.69 2.78 14.44
N ALA A 46 10.21 2.07 15.44
CA ALA A 46 9.61 2.04 16.78
C ALA A 46 9.54 3.40 17.50
N ARG A 47 10.34 4.39 17.08
CA ARG A 47 10.41 5.74 17.66
C ARG A 47 9.86 6.82 16.71
N ALA A 48 9.05 6.42 15.74
CA ALA A 48 8.54 7.29 14.70
C ALA A 48 7.01 7.31 14.64
N GLU A 49 6.44 8.40 14.16
CA GLU A 49 5.10 8.42 13.60
C GLU A 49 5.21 8.08 12.11
N VAL A 50 4.51 7.04 11.65
CA VAL A 50 4.40 6.69 10.23
C VAL A 50 3.29 7.54 9.64
N GLN A 51 3.56 8.23 8.53
CA GLN A 51 2.53 8.93 7.76
C GLN A 51 2.68 8.61 6.27
N LEU A 52 1.59 8.24 5.62
CA LEU A 52 1.58 8.05 4.16
C LEU A 52 1.86 9.39 3.45
N ASP A 53 2.65 9.35 2.38
CA ASP A 53 2.79 10.49 1.48
C ASP A 53 1.42 10.81 0.86
N PRO A 54 1.04 12.08 0.66
CA PRO A 54 -0.26 12.44 0.07
C PRO A 54 -0.54 11.77 -1.28
N LYS A 55 0.51 11.45 -2.05
CA LYS A 55 0.40 10.77 -3.35
C LYS A 55 0.18 9.26 -3.23
N THR A 56 0.45 8.67 -2.06
CA THR A 56 0.30 7.23 -1.83
C THR A 56 -1.16 6.84 -1.71
N GLN A 57 -1.55 5.90 -2.56
CA GLN A 57 -2.85 5.24 -2.54
C GLN A 57 -2.68 3.85 -1.92
N LEU A 58 -3.22 3.66 -0.72
CA LEU A 58 -3.28 2.37 -0.03
C LEU A 58 -4.74 1.95 0.09
N LEU A 59 -5.14 0.94 -0.68
CA LEU A 59 -6.48 0.36 -0.67
C LEU A 59 -6.41 -1.09 -0.17
N TYR A 60 -7.54 -1.66 0.23
CA TYR A 60 -7.60 -3.06 0.62
C TYR A 60 -8.92 -3.73 0.26
N SER A 61 -8.87 -5.05 0.08
CA SER A 61 -10.06 -5.89 -0.06
C SER A 61 -9.78 -7.26 0.58
N GLY A 62 -10.57 -7.61 1.61
CA GLY A 62 -10.38 -8.83 2.38
C GLY A 62 -8.99 -8.91 3.03
N ARG A 63 -8.10 -9.73 2.46
CA ARG A 63 -6.72 -9.98 2.93
C ARG A 63 -5.64 -9.30 2.08
N ARG A 64 -6.01 -8.67 0.97
CA ARG A 64 -5.09 -8.05 0.02
C ARG A 64 -5.06 -6.54 0.23
N PHE A 65 -3.87 -5.97 0.16
CA PHE A 65 -3.61 -4.54 0.17
C PHE A 65 -3.01 -4.16 -1.17
N TYR A 66 -3.39 -3.01 -1.68
CA TYR A 66 -2.91 -2.46 -2.94
C TYR A 66 -2.26 -1.13 -2.64
N LEU A 67 -1.00 -0.97 -3.03
CA LEU A 67 -0.25 0.24 -2.80
C LEU A 67 0.47 0.64 -4.08
N ASN A 68 0.14 1.80 -4.61
CA ASN A 68 0.82 2.38 -5.78
C ASN A 68 0.96 1.42 -6.98
N GLY A 69 -0.05 0.58 -7.23
CA GLY A 69 -0.03 -0.41 -8.31
C GLY A 69 0.51 -1.80 -7.91
N GLU A 70 1.09 -1.95 -6.72
CA GLU A 70 1.57 -3.23 -6.21
C GLU A 70 0.52 -3.89 -5.31
N CYS A 71 0.52 -5.22 -5.25
CA CYS A 71 -0.34 -5.99 -4.34
C CYS A 71 0.50 -6.65 -3.25
N VAL A 72 0.11 -6.44 -1.99
CA VAL A 72 0.75 -7.04 -0.81
C VAL A 72 -0.27 -7.88 -0.05
N THR A 73 0.15 -9.06 0.39
CA THR A 73 -0.65 -9.92 1.27
C THR A 73 0.06 -10.03 2.62
N VAL A 74 -0.69 -9.81 3.70
CA VAL A 74 -0.15 -9.87 5.07
C VAL A 74 -0.87 -10.90 5.94
N GLY A 75 -0.18 -11.32 7.00
CA GLY A 75 -0.71 -12.23 8.00
C GLY A 75 -1.97 -11.68 8.68
N LYS A 76 -2.84 -12.57 9.16
CA LYS A 76 -4.15 -12.19 9.77
C LYS A 76 -3.99 -11.15 10.90
N LYS A 77 -2.92 -11.26 11.69
CA LYS A 77 -2.62 -10.39 12.84
C LYS A 77 -2.29 -8.95 12.41
N ASP A 78 -1.71 -8.77 11.23
CA ASP A 78 -1.21 -7.47 10.76
C ASP A 78 -2.24 -6.69 9.94
N ARG A 79 -3.30 -7.37 9.45
CA ARG A 79 -4.33 -6.75 8.61
C ARG A 79 -5.02 -5.57 9.29
N ALA A 80 -5.29 -5.67 10.59
CA ALA A 80 -5.97 -4.60 11.31
C ALA A 80 -5.13 -3.32 11.32
N LEU A 81 -3.80 -3.45 11.50
CA LEU A 81 -2.88 -2.32 11.50
C LEU A 81 -2.75 -1.70 10.10
N LEU A 82 -2.67 -2.50 9.03
CA LEU A 82 -2.62 -1.95 7.67
C LEU A 82 -3.93 -1.30 7.24
N LYS A 83 -5.09 -1.82 7.68
CA LYS A 83 -6.38 -1.15 7.47
C LYS A 83 -6.42 0.20 8.17
N GLU A 84 -6.04 0.23 9.45
CA GLU A 84 -5.97 1.48 10.20
C GLU A 84 -5.01 2.48 9.56
N LEU A 85 -3.84 2.04 9.08
CA LEU A 85 -2.91 2.89 8.35
C LEU A 85 -3.50 3.39 7.02
N ALA A 86 -4.26 2.57 6.29
CA ALA A 86 -4.94 2.98 5.06
C ALA A 86 -5.98 4.08 5.34
N ASP A 87 -6.83 3.86 6.34
CA ASP A 87 -7.95 4.75 6.67
C ASP A 87 -7.49 6.05 7.31
N ARG A 88 -6.59 5.97 8.31
CA ARG A 88 -6.10 7.13 9.06
C ARG A 88 -4.95 7.83 8.37
N ARG A 89 -4.25 7.16 7.44
CA ARG A 89 -3.04 7.63 6.76
C ARG A 89 -1.84 7.93 7.69
N HIS A 90 -1.98 7.70 8.98
CA HIS A 90 -0.90 7.76 9.95
C HIS A 90 -1.10 6.70 11.04
N LEU A 91 0.02 6.27 11.63
CA LEU A 91 0.02 5.28 12.71
C LEU A 91 1.34 5.36 13.48
N THR A 92 1.31 5.04 14.76
CA THR A 92 2.55 4.96 15.55
C THR A 92 3.42 3.80 15.05
N GLY A 93 4.68 4.10 14.74
CA GLY A 93 5.61 3.13 14.22
C GLY A 93 5.94 2.01 15.22
N ALA A 94 5.79 2.26 16.53
CA ALA A 94 5.90 1.22 17.56
C ALA A 94 4.91 0.06 17.36
N ARG A 95 3.68 0.34 16.90
CA ARG A 95 2.66 -0.70 16.61
C ARG A 95 3.04 -1.50 15.37
N LEU A 96 3.57 -0.84 14.35
CA LEU A 96 4.02 -1.46 13.10
C LEU A 96 5.31 -2.26 13.26
N ALA A 97 6.23 -1.82 14.13
CA ALA A 97 7.49 -2.52 14.41
C ALA A 97 7.29 -3.82 15.20
N ARG A 98 6.26 -3.90 16.04
CA ARG A 98 5.88 -5.13 16.78
C ARG A 98 5.17 -6.16 15.90
N ALA A 99 4.65 -5.72 14.75
CA ALA A 99 4.05 -6.55 13.75
C ALA A 99 5.10 -7.07 12.77
N ALA A 100 4.77 -8.09 11.97
CA ALA A 100 5.63 -8.55 10.88
C ALA A 100 5.55 -7.61 9.65
N LEU A 101 5.55 -6.29 9.90
CA LEU A 101 5.38 -5.23 8.91
C LEU A 101 6.58 -4.30 8.82
N ALA A 102 7.59 -4.46 9.68
CA ALA A 102 8.72 -3.52 9.76
C ALA A 102 9.45 -3.37 8.42
N ASP A 103 9.81 -4.49 7.78
CA ASP A 103 10.50 -4.48 6.49
C ASP A 103 9.65 -3.84 5.40
N LEU A 104 8.37 -4.22 5.31
CA LEU A 104 7.42 -3.63 4.36
C LEU A 104 7.31 -2.09 4.53
N VAL A 105 7.24 -1.62 5.77
CA VAL A 105 7.18 -0.18 6.07
C VAL A 105 8.48 0.52 5.71
N TYR A 106 9.64 -0.12 5.94
CA TYR A 106 10.92 0.43 5.51
C TYR A 106 11.05 0.45 3.98
N ASP A 107 10.54 -0.55 3.27
CA ASP A 107 10.54 -0.59 1.81
C ASP A 107 9.73 0.57 1.26
N TRP A 108 8.51 0.77 1.78
CA TRP A 108 7.66 1.90 1.44
C TRP A 108 8.28 3.25 1.81
N HIS A 109 9.00 3.31 2.94
CA HIS A 109 9.76 4.51 3.30
C HIS A 109 10.85 4.80 2.27
N ARG A 110 11.66 3.80 1.90
CA ARG A 110 12.76 3.95 0.93
C ARG A 110 12.23 4.36 -0.45
N ALA A 111 11.08 3.83 -0.86
CA ALA A 111 10.39 4.21 -2.09
C ALA A 111 9.76 5.63 -2.03
N GLY A 112 9.69 6.23 -0.84
CA GLY A 112 9.09 7.55 -0.63
C GLY A 112 7.57 7.55 -0.50
N TYR A 113 6.95 6.38 -0.35
CA TYR A 113 5.50 6.21 -0.20
C TYR A 113 4.99 6.63 1.18
N LEU A 114 5.87 6.68 2.16
CA LEU A 114 5.57 7.16 3.51
C LEU A 114 6.78 7.87 4.10
N ARG A 115 6.53 8.62 5.18
CA ARG A 115 7.54 9.33 5.96
C ARG A 115 7.50 8.86 7.41
N LEU A 116 8.68 8.71 7.99
CA LEU A 116 8.85 8.52 9.43
C LEU A 116 9.08 9.89 10.05
N LYS A 117 8.16 10.40 10.87
CA LYS A 117 8.34 11.65 11.63
C LYS A 117 8.82 11.37 13.05
N ALA A 118 9.37 12.39 13.71
CA ALA A 118 9.55 12.33 15.16
C ALA A 118 8.18 12.25 15.83
N MET A 119 8.09 11.47 16.92
CA MET A 119 6.94 11.52 17.82
C MET A 119 6.99 12.87 18.54
N THR A 120 5.90 13.62 18.47
CA THR A 120 5.73 14.86 19.26
C THR A 120 5.23 14.50 20.64
#